data_AF-A0A2R6B1R6-F1
#
_entry.id   AF-A0A2R6B1R6-F1
#
_cell.length_a   1.000
_cell.length_b   1.000
_cell.length_c   1.000
_cell.angle_alpha   90.00
_cell.angle_beta   90.00
_cell.angle_gamma   90.00
#
_symmetry.space_group_name_H-M   'P 1'
#
loop_
_entity.id
_entity.type
_entity.pdbx_description
1 polymer ?
#
loop_
_entity_poly.entity_id
_entity_poly.type
_entity_poly.pdbx_seq_one_letter_code
_entity_poly.pdbx_strand_id
1 'polypeptide(L)'
;MLKSYSLQHECGEELEPLLREYRDAVNQILGELWSHIEWEKRKVKGKKQWRLLPKYKVDIHSGEYKKELRDSLLEDWPYAAHWVDSAIKTGYSIFKSWRKNYVKGDRRRGRPTARRLFARAKQTLIKLEGEKLRVTVKPGEYVYLDLSKRYFPLPREVSSAGLGEPVITPEKIHLPVHYGDGNQGGKPGVAWDFNLLSLDGYSPETGWIRIDTSKLASIHIASFEKRRSVQRRASHSKKARRVLSKYSNRERNRAGKHQ
;
A
#
# COMPACT_ATOMS: atom_id res chain seq x y z
N MET A 1 -1.23 14.28 7.94
CA MET A 1 -1.75 12.92 8.19
C MET A 1 -2.90 12.55 7.24
N LEU A 2 -2.88 11.39 6.57
CA LEU A 2 -4.02 10.90 5.76
C LEU A 2 -4.96 10.04 6.61
N LYS A 3 -6.26 10.38 6.63
CA LYS A 3 -7.31 9.57 7.28
C LYS A 3 -8.38 9.21 6.26
N SER A 4 -8.99 8.03 6.40
CA SER A 4 -10.09 7.60 5.53
C SER A 4 -11.38 7.51 6.34
N TYR A 5 -12.43 8.15 5.85
CA TYR A 5 -13.77 8.13 6.43
C TYR A 5 -14.74 7.44 5.48
N SER A 6 -15.86 6.94 5.99
CA SER A 6 -16.88 6.28 5.18
C SER A 6 -18.24 6.92 5.40
N LEU A 7 -18.95 7.31 4.35
CA LEU A 7 -20.30 7.85 4.44
C LEU A 7 -21.26 7.02 3.60
N GLN A 8 -22.49 6.87 4.09
CA GLN A 8 -23.57 6.31 3.27
C GLN A 8 -24.08 7.36 2.29
N HIS A 9 -24.56 6.90 1.13
CA HIS A 9 -25.23 7.74 0.15
C HIS A 9 -26.39 7.00 -0.49
N GLU A 10 -27.35 7.76 -1.02
CA GLU A 10 -28.56 7.24 -1.66
C GLU A 10 -28.40 7.11 -3.19
N CYS A 11 -27.32 7.65 -3.78
CA CYS A 11 -27.04 7.61 -5.23
C CYS A 11 -26.56 6.24 -5.75
N GLY A 12 -26.93 5.15 -5.07
CA GLY A 12 -26.48 3.79 -5.42
C GLY A 12 -26.97 3.37 -6.81
N GLU A 13 -28.25 3.59 -7.10
CA GLU A 13 -28.88 3.22 -8.37
C GLU A 13 -28.32 4.03 -9.55
N GLU A 14 -28.12 5.34 -9.38
CA GLU A 14 -27.55 6.22 -10.40
C GLU A 14 -26.10 5.85 -10.77
N LEU A 15 -25.31 5.43 -9.77
CA LEU A 15 -23.91 5.08 -9.95
C LEU A 15 -23.70 3.62 -10.34
N GLU A 16 -24.69 2.74 -10.12
CA GLU A 16 -24.56 1.31 -10.37
C GLU A 16 -24.09 0.96 -11.79
N PRO A 17 -24.63 1.56 -12.87
CA PRO A 17 -24.13 1.31 -14.23
C PRO A 17 -22.64 1.62 -14.38
N LEU A 18 -22.19 2.76 -13.84
CA LEU A 18 -20.78 3.14 -13.84
C LEU A 18 -19.92 2.15 -13.03
N LEU A 19 -20.41 1.70 -11.87
CA LEU A 19 -19.68 0.75 -11.03
C LEU A 19 -19.53 -0.62 -11.70
N ARG A 20 -20.52 -1.04 -12.51
CA ARG A 20 -20.48 -2.27 -13.31
C ARG A 20 -19.46 -2.17 -14.43
N GLU A 21 -19.54 -1.13 -15.26
CA GLU A 21 -18.56 -0.90 -16.34
C GLU A 21 -17.13 -0.74 -15.80
N TYR A 22 -16.97 -0.03 -14.68
CA TYR A 22 -15.66 0.09 -14.02
C TYR A 22 -15.11 -1.27 -13.56
N ARG A 23 -15.95 -2.11 -12.94
CA ARG A 23 -15.55 -3.46 -12.52
C ARG A 23 -15.13 -4.29 -13.73
N ASP A 24 -15.88 -4.21 -14.82
CA ASP A 24 -15.67 -5.03 -16.01
C ASP A 24 -14.40 -4.58 -16.74
N ALA A 25 -14.15 -3.27 -16.87
CA ALA A 25 -12.88 -2.72 -17.33
C ALA A 25 -11.69 -3.18 -16.46
N VAL A 26 -11.82 -3.15 -15.12
CA VAL A 26 -10.77 -3.66 -14.23
C VAL A 26 -10.51 -5.15 -14.47
N ASN A 27 -11.56 -5.96 -14.68
CA ASN A 27 -11.41 -7.39 -14.94
C ASN A 27 -10.83 -7.68 -16.33
N GLN A 28 -11.15 -6.88 -17.34
CA GLN A 28 -10.53 -6.94 -18.67
C GLN A 28 -9.02 -6.69 -18.56
N ILE A 29 -8.62 -5.62 -17.88
CA ILE A 29 -7.21 -5.28 -17.61
C ILE A 29 -6.50 -6.43 -16.88
N LEU A 30 -7.12 -7.00 -15.85
CA LEU A 30 -6.56 -8.15 -15.14
C LEU A 30 -6.45 -9.40 -16.02
N GLY A 31 -7.39 -9.58 -16.95
CA GLY A 31 -7.35 -10.62 -17.97
C GLY A 31 -6.18 -10.47 -18.92
N GLU A 32 -5.97 -9.26 -19.42
CA GLU A 32 -4.90 -8.95 -20.36
C GLU A 32 -3.52 -9.08 -19.69
N LEU A 33 -3.32 -8.46 -18.53
CA LEU A 33 -2.08 -8.60 -17.74
C LEU A 33 -1.78 -10.06 -17.39
N TRP A 34 -2.82 -10.86 -17.14
CA TRP A 34 -2.66 -12.29 -16.88
C TRP A 34 -2.22 -13.07 -18.13
N SER A 35 -2.72 -12.71 -19.31
CA SER A 35 -2.37 -13.37 -20.58
C SER A 35 -0.89 -13.26 -20.94
N HIS A 36 -0.24 -12.18 -20.48
CA HIS A 36 1.18 -11.95 -20.66
C HIS A 36 2.07 -12.68 -19.64
N ILE A 37 1.51 -13.47 -18.71
CA ILE A 37 2.29 -14.25 -17.76
C ILE A 37 2.81 -15.55 -18.40
N GLU A 38 4.12 -15.74 -18.30
CA GLU A 38 4.80 -17.02 -18.46
C GLU A 38 5.23 -17.59 -17.11
N TRP A 39 5.26 -18.91 -17.03
CA TRP A 39 5.57 -19.63 -15.79
C TRP A 39 6.95 -20.25 -15.87
N GLU A 40 7.89 -19.69 -15.12
CA GLU A 40 9.26 -20.21 -15.07
C GLU A 40 9.48 -21.00 -13.77
N LYS A 41 9.94 -22.24 -13.88
CA LYS A 41 10.24 -23.09 -12.73
C LYS A 41 11.55 -22.64 -12.09
N ARG A 42 11.47 -22.01 -10.92
CA ARG A 42 12.64 -21.55 -10.14
C ARG A 42 12.68 -22.18 -8.77
N LYS A 43 13.89 -22.44 -8.27
CA LYS A 43 14.11 -22.88 -6.90
C LYS A 43 13.88 -21.70 -5.96
N VAL A 44 13.05 -21.88 -4.94
CA VAL A 44 12.79 -20.82 -3.95
C VAL A 44 14.05 -20.63 -3.11
N LYS A 45 14.60 -19.40 -3.07
CA LYS A 45 15.80 -19.09 -2.25
C LYS A 45 15.57 -19.55 -0.80
N GLY A 46 16.48 -20.39 -0.29
CA GLY A 46 16.44 -20.91 1.07
C GLY A 46 15.51 -22.11 1.33
N LYS A 47 14.83 -22.67 0.32
CA LYS A 47 14.00 -23.88 0.44
C LYS A 47 14.42 -24.94 -0.59
N LYS A 48 14.18 -26.22 -0.30
CA LYS A 48 14.33 -27.34 -1.27
C LYS A 48 13.15 -27.42 -2.27
N GLN A 49 12.27 -26.42 -2.28
CA GLN A 49 11.05 -26.40 -3.08
C GLN A 49 11.26 -25.63 -4.39
N TRP A 50 10.69 -26.17 -5.47
CA TRP A 50 10.56 -25.49 -6.76
C TRP A 50 9.22 -24.79 -6.87
N ARG A 51 9.20 -23.60 -7.47
CA ARG A 51 7.99 -22.83 -7.68
C ARG A 51 7.98 -22.23 -9.07
N LEU A 52 6.81 -22.25 -9.70
CA LEU A 52 6.57 -21.50 -10.93
C LEU A 52 6.43 -20.03 -10.58
N LEU A 53 7.34 -19.18 -11.05
CA LEU A 53 7.29 -17.74 -10.86
C LEU A 53 6.79 -17.05 -12.13
N PRO A 54 5.97 -15.99 -12.01
CA PRO A 54 5.49 -15.25 -13.17
C PRO A 54 6.61 -14.40 -13.78
N LYS A 55 6.86 -14.63 -15.06
CA LYS A 55 7.66 -13.80 -15.97
C LYS A 55 6.70 -13.15 -16.98
N TYR A 56 7.03 -11.97 -17.51
CA TYR A 56 6.17 -11.31 -18.50
C TYR A 56 6.73 -11.51 -19.90
N LYS A 57 5.84 -11.78 -20.87
CA LYS A 57 6.16 -11.86 -22.30
C LYS A 57 6.53 -10.51 -22.90
N VAL A 58 5.82 -9.48 -22.44
CA VAL A 58 5.91 -8.10 -22.89
C VAL A 58 6.26 -7.24 -21.68
N ASP A 59 6.91 -6.10 -21.93
CA ASP A 59 7.08 -5.11 -20.88
C ASP A 59 5.75 -4.40 -20.58
N ILE A 60 4.97 -5.01 -19.69
CA ILE A 60 3.70 -4.47 -19.18
C ILE A 60 3.88 -3.14 -18.42
N HIS A 61 5.10 -2.70 -18.13
CA HIS A 61 5.38 -1.46 -17.42
C HIS A 61 5.74 -0.30 -18.35
N SER A 62 6.02 -0.59 -19.62
CA SER A 62 6.31 0.40 -20.66
C SER A 62 5.18 1.43 -20.82
N GLY A 63 5.54 2.64 -21.24
CA GLY A 63 4.59 3.71 -21.52
C GLY A 63 3.71 3.40 -22.73
N GLU A 64 4.29 2.81 -23.77
CA GLU A 64 3.61 2.40 -25.00
C GLU A 64 2.51 1.37 -24.71
N TYR A 65 2.83 0.28 -24.00
CA TYR A 65 1.84 -0.73 -23.64
C TYR A 65 0.66 -0.14 -22.84
N LYS A 66 0.93 0.74 -21.87
CA LYS A 66 -0.13 1.40 -21.11
C LYS A 66 -0.99 2.33 -21.96
N LYS A 67 -0.41 2.95 -22.99
CA LYS A 67 -1.12 3.80 -23.93
C LYS A 67 -2.02 2.96 -24.82
N GLU A 68 -1.50 1.90 -25.43
CA GLU A 68 -2.29 0.95 -26.25
C GLU A 68 -3.44 0.32 -25.43
N LEU A 69 -3.14 -0.15 -24.22
CA LEU A 69 -4.17 -0.66 -23.30
C LEU A 69 -5.23 0.39 -23.01
N ARG A 70 -4.83 1.64 -22.76
CA ARG A 70 -5.78 2.74 -22.51
C ARG A 70 -6.62 3.06 -23.74
N ASP A 71 -6.03 3.12 -24.92
CA ASP A 71 -6.71 3.47 -26.15
C ASP A 71 -7.73 2.38 -26.52
N SER A 72 -7.37 1.09 -26.37
CA SER A 72 -8.31 -0.03 -26.57
C SER A 72 -9.50 -0.02 -25.60
N LEU A 73 -9.27 0.38 -24.34
CA LEU A 73 -10.34 0.49 -23.34
C LEU A 73 -11.26 1.70 -23.57
N LEU A 74 -10.86 2.66 -24.40
CA LEU A 74 -11.63 3.88 -24.65
C LEU A 74 -12.61 3.75 -25.83
N GLU A 75 -12.41 2.82 -26.76
CA GLU A 75 -13.22 2.70 -27.99
C GLU A 75 -14.72 2.57 -27.70
N ASP A 76 -15.09 1.73 -26.72
CA ASP A 76 -16.48 1.49 -26.33
C ASP A 76 -16.81 2.05 -24.93
N TRP A 77 -16.08 3.07 -24.45
CA TRP A 77 -16.23 3.57 -23.09
C TRP A 77 -17.32 4.65 -22.96
N PRO A 78 -18.44 4.40 -22.25
CA PRO A 78 -19.57 5.33 -22.21
C PRO A 78 -19.43 6.46 -21.18
N TYR A 79 -18.35 6.48 -20.39
CA TYR A 79 -18.15 7.42 -19.27
C TYR A 79 -16.97 8.38 -19.49
N ALA A 80 -16.72 9.28 -18.53
CA ALA A 80 -15.55 10.14 -18.61
C ALA A 80 -14.24 9.32 -18.73
N ALA A 81 -13.37 9.70 -19.67
CA ALA A 81 -12.14 8.95 -19.99
C ALA A 81 -11.20 8.75 -18.78
N HIS A 82 -11.24 9.65 -17.80
CA HIS A 82 -10.44 9.52 -16.58
C HIS A 82 -10.85 8.34 -15.68
N TRP A 83 -12.03 7.76 -15.89
CA TRP A 83 -12.39 6.50 -15.23
C TRP A 83 -11.54 5.33 -15.72
N VAL A 84 -11.17 5.31 -17.01
CA VAL A 84 -10.24 4.32 -17.58
C VAL A 84 -8.86 4.45 -16.94
N ASP A 85 -8.33 5.67 -16.81
CA ASP A 85 -7.04 5.90 -16.11
C ASP A 85 -7.07 5.30 -14.69
N SER A 86 -8.19 5.50 -13.98
CA SER A 86 -8.39 4.96 -12.64
C SER A 86 -8.51 3.43 -12.65
N ALA A 87 -9.24 2.85 -13.61
CA ALA A 87 -9.39 1.41 -13.76
C ALA A 87 -8.02 0.74 -14.01
N ILE A 88 -7.19 1.32 -14.88
CA ILE A 88 -5.80 0.89 -15.11
C ILE A 88 -5.01 0.93 -13.81
N LYS A 89 -5.02 2.05 -13.08
CA LYS A 89 -4.31 2.17 -11.79
C LYS A 89 -4.77 1.09 -10.80
N THR A 90 -6.07 0.82 -10.73
CA THR A 90 -6.66 -0.20 -9.86
C THR A 90 -6.27 -1.61 -10.29
N GLY A 91 -6.37 -1.95 -11.57
CA GLY A 91 -6.00 -3.25 -12.13
C GLY A 91 -4.53 -3.59 -11.85
N TYR A 92 -3.61 -2.67 -12.15
CA TYR A 92 -2.18 -2.84 -11.85
C TYR A 92 -1.91 -3.02 -10.35
N SER A 93 -2.61 -2.29 -9.48
CA SER A 93 -2.48 -2.43 -8.03
C SER A 93 -2.92 -3.81 -7.53
N ILE A 94 -4.08 -4.29 -8.00
CA ILE A 94 -4.60 -5.63 -7.69
C ILE A 94 -3.62 -6.70 -8.17
N PHE A 95 -3.14 -6.59 -9.40
CA PHE A 95 -2.20 -7.53 -10.00
C PHE A 95 -0.86 -7.58 -9.25
N LYS A 96 -0.30 -6.42 -8.91
CA LYS A 96 0.92 -6.28 -8.10
C LYS A 96 0.77 -6.94 -6.74
N SER A 97 -0.36 -6.71 -6.06
CA SER A 97 -0.68 -7.32 -4.76
C SER A 97 -0.80 -8.85 -4.87
N TRP A 98 -1.52 -9.34 -5.88
CA TRP A 98 -1.61 -10.78 -6.15
C TRP A 98 -0.22 -11.39 -6.36
N ARG A 99 0.61 -10.82 -7.24
CA ARG A 99 1.97 -11.32 -7.54
C ARG A 99 2.82 -11.39 -6.27
N LYS A 100 2.83 -10.33 -5.47
CA LYS A 100 3.58 -10.28 -4.20
C LYS A 100 3.19 -11.44 -3.28
N ASN A 101 1.89 -11.67 -3.10
CA ASN A 101 1.38 -12.71 -2.21
C ASN A 101 1.56 -14.12 -2.79
N TYR A 102 1.43 -14.28 -4.11
CA TYR A 102 1.73 -15.54 -4.79
C TYR A 102 3.21 -15.94 -4.61
N VAL A 103 4.14 -14.99 -4.83
CA VAL A 103 5.58 -15.23 -4.64
C VAL A 103 5.89 -15.65 -3.20
N LYS A 104 5.24 -15.02 -2.21
CA LYS A 104 5.42 -15.35 -0.78
C LYS A 104 4.94 -16.74 -0.39
N GLY A 105 3.83 -17.23 -0.95
CA GLY A 105 3.20 -18.45 -0.43
C GLY A 105 1.70 -18.32 -0.25
N ASP A 106 1.23 -17.10 -0.05
CA ASP A 106 -0.07 -16.80 0.57
C ASP A 106 -1.24 -16.89 -0.42
N ARG A 107 -0.96 -16.95 -1.73
CA ARG A 107 -1.97 -17.11 -2.78
C ARG A 107 -1.64 -18.26 -3.73
N ARG A 108 -2.71 -18.87 -4.26
CA ARG A 108 -2.64 -19.90 -5.30
C ARG A 108 -2.47 -19.26 -6.68
N ARG A 109 -2.12 -20.11 -7.66
CA ARG A 109 -2.05 -19.77 -9.09
C ARG A 109 -3.45 -19.63 -9.68
N GLY A 110 -4.13 -18.54 -9.34
CA GLY A 110 -5.42 -18.17 -9.92
C GLY A 110 -5.40 -16.69 -10.29
N ARG A 111 -6.04 -16.36 -11.42
CA ARG A 111 -6.18 -14.98 -11.88
C ARG A 111 -6.91 -14.15 -10.83
N PRO A 112 -6.38 -12.99 -10.39
CA PRO A 112 -7.13 -12.10 -9.53
C PRO A 112 -8.34 -11.51 -10.29
N THR A 113 -9.45 -11.33 -9.59
CA THR A 113 -10.70 -10.79 -10.15
C THR A 113 -11.31 -9.80 -9.19
N ALA A 114 -11.77 -8.65 -9.70
CA ALA A 114 -12.59 -7.70 -8.96
C ALA A 114 -14.05 -8.22 -8.93
N ARG A 115 -14.48 -8.72 -7.76
CA ARG A 115 -15.84 -9.27 -7.59
C ARG A 115 -16.86 -8.25 -7.09
N ARG A 116 -16.42 -7.31 -6.25
CA ARG A 116 -17.28 -6.29 -5.65
C ARG A 116 -17.44 -5.12 -6.61
N LEU A 117 -18.61 -4.49 -6.59
CA LEU A 117 -18.85 -3.22 -7.25
C LEU A 117 -18.17 -2.10 -6.45
N PHE A 118 -17.21 -1.45 -7.07
CA PHE A 118 -16.59 -0.24 -6.54
C PHE A 118 -15.94 0.50 -7.69
N ALA A 119 -15.81 1.82 -7.55
CA ALA A 119 -15.01 2.64 -8.42
C ALA A 119 -14.12 3.57 -7.60
N ARG A 120 -12.85 3.67 -7.97
CA ARG A 120 -11.97 4.67 -7.38
C ARG A 120 -12.08 5.93 -8.22
N ALA A 121 -12.58 7.02 -7.66
CA ALA A 121 -12.66 8.28 -8.39
C ALA A 121 -11.29 8.96 -8.38
N LYS A 122 -10.77 9.28 -9.57
CA LYS A 122 -9.56 10.11 -9.70
C LYS A 122 -9.88 11.52 -9.22
N GLN A 123 -8.88 12.24 -8.73
CA GLN A 123 -9.05 13.62 -8.29
C GLN A 123 -9.67 14.54 -9.36
N THR A 124 -9.39 14.27 -10.65
CA THR A 124 -9.96 15.03 -11.78
C THR A 124 -11.45 14.80 -11.99
N LEU A 125 -12.02 13.73 -11.43
CA LEU A 125 -13.44 13.37 -11.54
C LEU A 125 -14.26 13.91 -10.37
N ILE A 126 -13.62 14.43 -9.32
CA ILE A 126 -14.29 14.89 -8.11
C ILE A 126 -14.08 16.39 -7.90
N LYS A 127 -15.10 17.04 -7.33
CA LYS A 127 -14.99 18.41 -6.86
C LYS A 127 -15.82 18.58 -5.60
N LEU A 128 -15.23 19.18 -4.57
CA LEU A 128 -15.98 19.54 -3.37
C LEU A 128 -16.67 20.89 -3.60
N GLU A 129 -18.00 20.91 -3.52
CA GLU A 129 -18.84 22.10 -3.68
C GLU A 129 -19.65 22.29 -2.39
N GLY A 130 -19.08 23.05 -1.44
CA GLY A 130 -19.65 23.22 -0.10
C GLY A 130 -19.70 21.89 0.65
N GLU A 131 -20.91 21.42 0.95
CA GLU A 131 -21.16 20.15 1.63
C GLU A 131 -21.49 18.99 0.67
N LYS A 132 -21.39 19.20 -0.64
CA LYS A 132 -21.65 18.16 -1.64
C LYS A 132 -20.37 17.79 -2.38
N LEU A 133 -20.18 16.50 -2.62
CA LEU A 133 -19.12 16.00 -3.49
C LEU A 133 -19.69 15.76 -4.88
N ARG A 134 -19.28 16.59 -5.83
CA ARG A 134 -19.62 16.41 -7.24
C ARG A 134 -18.71 15.34 -7.84
N VAL A 135 -19.32 14.30 -8.39
CA VAL A 135 -18.65 13.21 -9.11
C VAL A 135 -19.04 13.30 -10.58
N THR A 136 -18.04 13.37 -11.46
CA THR A 136 -18.24 13.42 -12.91
C THR A 136 -18.43 12.01 -13.45
N VAL A 137 -19.62 11.70 -13.96
CA VAL A 137 -19.94 10.38 -14.53
C VAL A 137 -19.60 10.40 -16.02
N LYS A 138 -20.14 11.36 -16.76
CA LYS A 138 -19.78 11.67 -18.15
C LYS A 138 -19.38 13.14 -18.29
N PRO A 139 -18.74 13.56 -19.39
CA PRO A 139 -18.56 14.98 -19.67
C PRO A 139 -19.91 15.71 -19.62
N GLY A 140 -20.06 16.64 -18.67
CA GLY A 140 -21.30 17.40 -18.45
C GLY A 140 -22.37 16.71 -17.59
N GLU A 141 -22.23 15.42 -17.26
CA GLU A 141 -23.13 14.69 -16.37
C GLU A 141 -22.47 14.47 -14.99
N TYR A 142 -23.13 14.97 -13.93
CA TYR A 142 -22.61 14.93 -12.57
C TYR A 142 -23.59 14.27 -11.60
N VAL A 143 -23.05 13.49 -10.67
CA VAL A 143 -23.78 12.98 -9.49
C VAL A 143 -23.27 13.71 -8.26
N TYR A 144 -24.17 14.11 -7.38
CA TYR A 144 -23.84 14.84 -6.16
C TYR A 144 -24.05 13.96 -4.94
N LEU A 145 -22.96 13.64 -4.26
CA LEU A 145 -23.00 12.92 -3.00
C LEU A 145 -23.08 13.91 -1.84
N ASP A 146 -24.13 13.81 -1.03
CA ASP A 146 -24.30 14.67 0.13
C ASP A 146 -23.33 14.27 1.27
N LEU A 147 -22.52 15.24 1.72
CA LEU A 147 -21.59 15.09 2.85
C LEU A 147 -22.05 15.88 4.09
N SER A 148 -23.28 16.42 4.09
CA SER A 148 -23.84 17.19 5.22
C SER A 148 -23.92 16.35 6.50
N LYS A 149 -24.38 15.11 6.40
CA LYS A 149 -24.54 14.15 7.52
C LYS A 149 -23.22 13.50 7.99
N ARG A 150 -22.08 14.17 7.80
CA ARG A 150 -20.77 13.63 8.16
C ARG A 150 -20.55 13.60 9.68
N TYR A 151 -19.98 12.50 10.18
CA TYR A 151 -19.54 12.37 11.58
C TYR A 151 -18.10 12.87 11.82
N PHE A 152 -17.47 13.47 10.80
CA PHE A 152 -16.09 13.93 10.86
C PHE A 152 -15.97 15.37 10.33
N PRO A 153 -15.03 16.16 10.89
CA PRO A 153 -14.79 17.50 10.38
C PRO A 153 -14.02 17.42 9.05
N LEU A 154 -14.51 18.14 8.05
CA LEU A 154 -13.71 18.53 6.90
C LEU A 154 -12.92 19.78 7.29
N PRO A 155 -11.58 19.79 7.15
CA PRO A 155 -10.80 21.01 7.37
C PRO A 155 -11.33 22.17 6.53
N ARG A 156 -11.39 23.39 7.10
CA ARG A 156 -11.89 24.59 6.42
C ARG A 156 -11.14 24.90 5.12
N GLU A 157 -9.90 24.41 5.00
CA GLU A 157 -8.99 24.60 3.87
C GLU A 157 -8.99 23.45 2.85
N VAL A 158 -9.85 22.42 3.01
CA VAL A 158 -9.92 21.34 2.01
C VAL A 158 -10.53 21.87 0.74
N SER A 159 -9.69 22.43 -0.13
CA SER A 159 -9.96 22.43 -1.55
C SER A 159 -10.01 20.98 -2.06
N SER A 160 -10.54 20.77 -3.26
CA SER A 160 -10.48 19.47 -3.95
C SER A 160 -9.05 18.86 -3.98
N ALA A 161 -8.00 19.65 -3.73
CA ALA A 161 -6.61 19.22 -3.58
C ALA A 161 -6.34 18.36 -2.32
N GLY A 162 -7.06 18.61 -1.21
CA GLY A 162 -6.88 17.91 0.07
C GLY A 162 -7.65 16.59 0.18
N LEU A 163 -8.56 16.32 -0.77
CA LEU A 163 -9.20 15.02 -0.92
C LEU A 163 -8.33 14.11 -1.77
N GLY A 164 -8.02 12.92 -1.26
CA GLY A 164 -7.38 11.87 -2.06
C GLY A 164 -8.36 11.28 -3.08
N GLU A 165 -8.04 10.11 -3.64
CA GLU A 165 -8.93 9.40 -4.58
C GLU A 165 -9.97 8.55 -3.81
N PRO A 166 -11.24 8.99 -3.71
CA PRO A 166 -12.24 8.26 -2.94
C PRO A 166 -12.63 6.95 -3.63
N VAL A 167 -13.08 6.00 -2.83
CA VAL A 167 -13.63 4.73 -3.33
C VAL A 167 -15.14 4.74 -3.12
N ILE A 168 -15.87 4.74 -4.21
CA ILE A 168 -17.33 4.71 -4.25
C ILE A 168 -17.77 3.25 -4.35
N THR A 169 -18.75 2.87 -3.56
CA THR A 169 -19.44 1.57 -3.60
C THR A 169 -20.94 1.84 -3.75
N PRO A 170 -21.80 0.84 -4.00
CA PRO A 170 -23.24 1.09 -4.15
C PRO A 170 -23.88 1.78 -2.95
N GLU A 171 -23.41 1.49 -1.73
CA GLU A 171 -24.02 1.99 -0.49
C GLU A 171 -23.24 3.13 0.17
N LYS A 172 -21.92 3.20 -0.09
CA LYS A 172 -20.99 4.00 0.70
C LYS A 172 -19.89 4.60 -0.16
N ILE A 173 -19.45 5.79 0.24
CA ILE A 173 -18.22 6.41 -0.24
C ILE A 173 -17.16 6.38 0.85
N HIS A 174 -15.96 5.92 0.51
CA HIS A 174 -14.76 6.00 1.33
C HIS A 174 -13.92 7.20 0.90
N LEU A 175 -13.85 8.21 1.76
CA LEU A 175 -13.19 9.50 1.53
C LEU A 175 -11.83 9.54 2.24
N PRO A 176 -10.72 9.47 1.50
CA PRO A 176 -9.40 9.81 2.02
C PRO A 176 -9.25 11.32 2.12
N VAL A 177 -9.03 11.83 3.33
CA VAL A 177 -8.83 13.25 3.64
C VAL A 177 -7.41 13.45 4.14
N HIS A 178 -6.67 14.35 3.50
CA HIS A 178 -5.39 14.82 3.98
C HIS A 178 -5.61 15.93 5.00
N TYR A 179 -5.27 15.65 6.26
CA TYR A 179 -5.11 16.70 7.26
C TYR A 179 -3.71 17.27 7.11
N GLY A 180 -3.61 18.59 6.91
CA GLY A 180 -2.36 19.32 7.14
C GLY A 180 -1.85 18.98 8.53
N ASP A 181 -0.54 18.74 8.66
CA ASP A 181 0.05 18.46 9.97
C ASP A 181 0.02 19.77 10.79
N GLY A 182 -1.08 20.02 11.50
CA GLY A 182 -1.24 21.12 12.45
C GLY A 182 -0.33 21.01 13.69
N ASN A 183 0.80 20.30 13.58
CA ASN A 183 1.72 20.00 14.67
C ASN A 183 3.19 20.30 14.32
N GLN A 184 3.45 21.07 13.25
CA GLN A 184 4.80 21.56 12.92
C GLN A 184 5.09 22.97 13.46
N GLY A 185 4.34 23.44 14.46
CA GLY A 185 4.62 24.71 15.13
C GLY A 185 4.98 24.50 16.59
N GLY A 186 6.28 24.56 16.92
CA GLY A 186 6.71 24.93 18.27
C GLY A 186 7.79 24.09 18.95
N LYS A 187 8.26 22.98 18.38
CA LYS A 187 9.43 22.25 18.92
C LYS A 187 10.48 22.11 17.84
N PRO A 188 11.75 22.49 18.08
CA PRO A 188 12.80 22.26 17.11
C PRO A 188 12.85 20.77 16.79
N GLY A 189 12.71 20.44 15.50
CA GLY A 189 12.74 19.06 15.04
C GLY A 189 14.11 18.47 15.33
N VAL A 190 14.18 17.51 16.25
CA VAL A 190 15.40 16.74 16.51
C VAL A 190 15.46 15.62 15.48
N ALA A 191 16.52 15.61 14.68
CA ALA A 191 16.80 14.52 13.76
C ALA A 191 17.64 13.46 14.48
N TRP A 192 17.29 12.19 14.33
CA TRP A 192 18.07 11.05 14.81
C TRP A 192 18.38 10.12 13.64
N ASP A 193 19.65 9.78 13.46
CA ASP A 193 20.13 8.77 12.53
C ASP A 193 20.73 7.59 13.30
N PHE A 194 20.24 6.38 13.00
CA PHE A 194 20.63 5.15 13.67
C PHE A 194 21.59 4.37 12.78
N ASN A 195 22.88 4.44 13.09
CA ASN A 195 23.92 3.64 12.47
C ASN A 195 24.26 2.41 13.31
N LEU A 196 24.92 1.42 12.70
CA LEU A 196 25.31 0.18 13.41
C LEU A 196 26.25 0.47 14.60
N LEU A 197 27.10 1.48 14.47
CA LEU A 197 28.14 1.82 15.45
C LEU A 197 27.95 3.20 16.10
N SER A 198 26.95 3.97 15.66
CA SER A 198 26.63 5.25 16.29
C SER A 198 25.14 5.54 16.27
N LEU A 199 24.70 6.31 17.25
CA LEU A 199 23.43 7.01 17.22
C LEU A 199 23.76 8.51 17.13
N ASP A 200 23.47 9.09 15.98
CA ASP A 200 23.80 10.46 15.64
C ASP A 200 22.52 11.31 15.73
N GLY A 201 22.51 12.29 16.61
CA GLY A 201 21.40 13.21 16.83
C GLY A 201 21.78 14.63 16.43
N TYR A 202 20.86 15.35 15.79
CA TYR A 202 21.01 16.78 15.53
C TYR A 202 19.81 17.52 16.10
N SER A 203 20.09 18.50 16.96
CA SER A 203 19.11 19.45 17.46
C SER A 203 19.58 20.87 17.14
N PRO A 204 18.71 21.76 16.63
CA PRO A 204 18.99 23.18 16.49
C PRO A 204 19.48 23.85 17.79
N GLU A 205 19.07 23.35 18.96
CA GLU A 205 19.44 23.92 20.28
C GLU A 205 20.71 23.31 20.87
N THR A 206 20.99 22.04 20.59
CA THR A 206 22.06 21.26 21.26
C THR A 206 23.23 20.94 20.33
N GLY A 207 23.08 21.18 19.02
CA GLY A 207 24.06 20.81 18.01
C GLY A 207 24.09 19.31 17.71
N TRP A 208 25.25 18.83 17.24
CA TRP A 208 25.47 17.44 16.86
C TRP A 208 25.85 16.60 18.09
N ILE A 209 25.07 15.57 18.39
CA ILE A 209 25.32 14.60 19.46
C ILE A 209 25.64 13.27 18.80
N ARG A 210 26.76 12.65 19.18
CA ARG A 210 27.15 11.33 18.70
C ARG A 210 27.34 10.38 19.87
N ILE A 211 26.52 9.34 19.92
CA ILE A 211 26.62 8.27 20.91
C ILE A 211 27.28 7.08 20.23
N ASP A 212 28.42 6.62 20.75
CA ASP A 212 29.09 5.42 20.27
C ASP A 212 28.35 4.15 20.71
N THR A 213 27.83 3.39 19.75
CA THR A 213 27.14 2.10 19.99
C THR A 213 28.01 0.89 19.64
N SER A 214 29.29 1.09 19.32
CA SER A 214 30.23 0.02 18.91
C SER A 214 30.31 -1.15 19.90
N LYS A 215 30.34 -0.86 21.20
CA LYS A 215 30.35 -1.88 22.27
C LYS A 215 29.07 -2.70 22.27
N LEU A 216 27.92 -2.05 22.08
CA LEU A 216 26.61 -2.69 22.04
C LEU A 216 26.46 -3.55 20.77
N ALA A 217 26.90 -3.03 19.62
CA ALA A 217 26.96 -3.78 18.36
C ALA A 217 27.85 -5.03 18.48
N SER A 218 29.02 -4.91 19.11
CA SER A 218 29.95 -6.02 19.35
C SER A 218 29.31 -7.12 20.21
N ILE A 219 28.57 -6.75 21.26
CA ILE A 219 27.83 -7.70 22.10
C ILE A 219 26.76 -8.44 21.29
N HIS A 220 26.02 -7.74 20.45
CA HIS A 220 25.00 -8.33 19.60
C HIS A 220 25.59 -9.27 18.54
N ILE A 221 26.66 -8.88 17.86
CA ILE A 221 27.34 -9.72 16.85
C ILE A 221 27.88 -11.01 17.48
N ALA A 222 28.65 -10.89 18.57
CA ALA A 222 29.22 -12.06 19.26
C ALA A 222 28.15 -12.99 19.84
N SER A 223 27.00 -12.43 20.27
CA SER A 223 25.86 -13.22 20.76
C SER A 223 25.11 -13.89 19.61
N PHE A 224 24.95 -13.19 18.48
CA PHE A 224 24.33 -13.72 17.26
C PHE A 224 25.11 -14.92 16.72
N GLU A 225 26.44 -14.84 16.64
CA GLU A 225 27.29 -15.95 16.20
C GLU A 225 27.11 -17.20 17.09
N LYS A 226 27.07 -17.01 18.41
CA LYS A 226 26.82 -18.09 19.38
C LYS A 226 25.42 -18.69 19.25
N ARG A 227 24.41 -17.88 18.88
CA ARG A 227 23.03 -18.33 18.71
C ARG A 227 22.77 -18.98 17.34
N ARG A 228 23.51 -18.61 16.29
CA ARG A 228 23.24 -19.00 14.90
C ARG A 228 23.16 -20.52 14.68
N SER A 229 24.05 -21.30 15.30
CA SER A 229 24.06 -22.77 15.19
C SER A 229 22.96 -23.43 16.02
N VAL A 230 22.68 -22.88 17.21
CA VAL A 230 21.68 -23.38 18.16
C VAL A 230 20.25 -23.09 17.68
N GLN A 231 20.03 -21.93 17.06
CA GLN A 231 18.71 -21.50 16.58
C GLN A 231 18.13 -22.43 15.52
N ARG A 232 18.98 -23.01 14.66
CA ARG A 232 18.57 -24.03 13.68
C ARG A 232 18.08 -25.33 14.32
N ARG A 233 18.57 -25.66 15.53
CA ARG A 233 18.22 -26.89 16.27
C ARG A 233 17.10 -26.66 17.30
N ALA A 234 16.84 -25.40 17.66
CA ALA A 234 15.85 -25.01 18.68
C ALA A 234 14.39 -25.23 18.27
N SER A 235 14.10 -25.33 16.97
CA SER A 235 12.77 -25.70 16.46
C SER A 235 12.40 -27.15 16.79
N HIS A 236 13.40 -28.05 16.88
CA HIS A 236 13.19 -29.50 17.02
C HIS A 236 13.66 -30.07 18.37
N SER A 237 14.27 -29.28 19.25
CA SER A 237 14.80 -29.76 20.54
C SER A 237 14.52 -28.81 21.70
N LYS A 238 13.89 -29.33 22.77
CA LYS A 238 13.68 -28.61 24.05
C LYS A 238 15.01 -28.21 24.71
N LYS A 239 16.06 -29.03 24.57
CA LYS A 239 17.41 -28.76 25.11
C LYS A 239 18.07 -27.57 24.39
N ALA A 240 17.97 -27.51 23.06
CA ALA A 240 18.48 -26.39 22.27
C ALA A 240 17.74 -25.07 22.58
N ARG A 241 16.43 -25.14 22.84
CA ARG A 241 15.64 -23.98 23.28
C ARG A 241 16.10 -23.42 24.63
N ARG A 242 16.40 -24.28 25.60
CA ARG A 242 16.96 -23.89 26.91
C ARG A 242 18.32 -23.20 26.76
N VAL A 243 19.19 -23.71 25.89
CA VAL A 243 20.50 -23.10 25.58
C VAL A 243 20.33 -21.73 24.91
N LEU A 244 19.40 -21.60 23.95
CA LEU A 244 19.11 -20.33 23.28
C LEU A 244 18.58 -19.27 24.27
N SER A 245 17.69 -19.66 25.19
CA SER A 245 17.22 -18.79 26.27
C SER A 245 18.35 -18.33 27.20
N LYS A 246 19.28 -19.22 27.54
CA LYS A 246 20.47 -18.88 28.35
C LYS A 246 21.33 -17.81 27.66
N TYR A 247 21.59 -17.97 26.35
CA TYR A 247 22.36 -16.97 25.59
C TYR A 247 21.60 -15.65 25.40
N SER A 248 20.29 -15.69 25.18
CA SER A 248 19.44 -14.49 25.10
C SER A 248 19.45 -13.69 26.40
N ASN A 249 19.37 -14.36 27.56
CA ASN A 249 19.44 -13.70 28.85
C ASN A 249 20.83 -13.11 29.12
N ARG A 250 21.91 -13.80 28.71
CA ARG A 250 23.29 -13.28 28.81
C ARG A 250 23.52 -12.07 27.92
N GLU A 251 22.96 -12.05 26.71
CA GLU A 251 23.00 -10.90 25.80
C GLU A 251 22.28 -9.70 26.43
N ARG A 252 21.06 -9.90 26.93
CA ARG A 252 20.28 -8.84 27.60
C ARG A 252 21.03 -8.27 28.82
N ASN A 253 21.61 -9.12 29.65
CA ASN A 253 22.37 -8.69 30.84
C ASN A 253 23.68 -7.95 30.48
N ARG A 254 24.27 -8.22 29.31
CA ARG A 254 25.47 -7.51 28.84
C ARG A 254 25.11 -6.20 28.15
N ALA A 255 24.08 -6.20 27.31
CA ALA A 255 23.58 -5.01 26.63
C ALA A 255 23.04 -3.98 27.64
N GLY A 256 22.35 -4.41 28.70
CA GLY A 256 21.85 -3.53 29.76
C GLY A 256 22.93 -2.86 30.62
N LYS A 257 24.22 -3.15 30.42
CA LYS A 257 25.34 -2.39 31.02
C LYS A 257 25.80 -1.22 30.15
N HIS A 258 25.26 -1.12 28.93
CA HIS A 258 25.60 -0.13 27.91
C HIS A 258 24.36 0.62 27.40
N GLN A 259 23.23 0.47 28.11
CA GLN A 259 22.00 1.24 27.98
C GLN A 259 21.97 2.26 29.12
#